data_AF-A0A6A1PY65-F1
#
_entry.id   AF-A0A6A1PY65-F1
#
_cell.length_a   1.000
_cell.length_b   1.000
_cell.length_c   1.000
_cell.angle_alpha   90.00
_cell.angle_beta   90.00
_cell.angle_gamma   90.00
#
_symmetry.space_group_name_H-M   'P 1'
#
loop_
_entity.id
_entity.type
_entity.pdbx_description
1 polymer ?
#
loop_
_entity_poly.entity_id
_entity_poly.type
_entity_poly.pdbx_seq_one_letter_code
_entity_poly.pdbx_strand_id
1 'polypeptide(L)' 'MKEMGTPDVHIDTRLNKAVWAKGIRNVPYRIHEWLSRKRNKDSPNKLYVFVTYVPVTTLKHLQTVNVDGN' A
#
# COMPACT_ATOMS: atom_id res chain seq x y z
N MET A 1 3.49 -8.55 5.79
CA MET A 1 3.86 -8.98 7.16
C MET A 1 5.20 -8.41 7.66
N LYS A 2 6.27 -8.32 6.85
CA LYS A 2 7.62 -8.01 7.36
C LYS A 2 7.81 -6.59 7.93
N GLU A 3 7.40 -5.55 7.19
CA GLU A 3 7.55 -4.15 7.65
C GLU A 3 6.57 -3.78 8.78
N MET A 4 5.32 -4.22 8.65
CA MET A 4 4.24 -3.77 9.54
C MET A 4 3.75 -4.80 10.56
N GLY A 5 4.33 -6.00 10.60
CA GLY A 5 4.05 -7.01 11.63
C GLY A 5 2.63 -7.57 11.68
N THR A 6 1.70 -7.09 10.85
CA THR A 6 0.31 -7.57 10.84
C THR A 6 0.09 -8.63 9.76
N PRO A 7 -0.68 -9.69 10.08
CA PRO A 7 -1.13 -10.65 9.07
C PRO A 7 -2.27 -10.09 8.21
N ASP A 8 -3.04 -9.14 8.76
CA ASP A 8 -4.20 -8.53 8.11
C ASP A 8 -3.79 -7.32 7.25
N VAL A 9 -4.14 -7.37 5.96
CA VAL A 9 -3.75 -6.38 4.94
C VAL A 9 -4.93 -6.10 4.02
N HIS A 10 -5.33 -4.83 3.97
CA HIS A 10 -6.39 -4.32 3.12
C HIS A 10 -5.79 -3.48 2.00
N ILE A 11 -6.12 -3.83 0.75
CA ILE A 11 -5.59 -3.15 -0.45
C ILE A 11 -6.65 -2.19 -0.98
N ASP A 12 -6.27 -0.92 -1.22
CA ASP A 12 -7.14 0.04 -1.90
C ASP A 12 -7.43 -0.42 -3.34
N THR A 13 -8.69 -0.33 -3.75
CA THR A 13 -9.14 -0.57 -5.11
C THR A 13 -8.37 0.24 -6.15
N ARG A 14 -7.89 1.45 -5.82
CA ARG A 14 -7.08 2.29 -6.72
C ARG A 14 -5.72 1.67 -7.01
N LEU A 15 -5.11 1.01 -6.02
CA LEU A 15 -3.86 0.28 -6.21
C LEU A 15 -4.06 -0.87 -7.17
N ASN A 16 -5.14 -1.64 -6.99
CA ASN A 16 -5.45 -2.74 -7.91
C ASN A 16 -5.66 -2.23 -9.34
N LYS A 17 -6.40 -1.14 -9.53
CA LYS A 17 -6.57 -0.52 -10.86
C LYS A 17 -5.23 -0.07 -11.46
N ALA A 18 -4.32 0.49 -10.67
CA ALA A 18 -3.01 0.94 -11.14
C ALA A 18 -2.10 -0.23 -11.54
N VAL A 19 -2.15 -1.35 -10.79
CA VAL A 19 -1.42 -2.59 -11.11
C VAL A 19 -1.88 -3.15 -12.47
N TRP A 20 -3.20 -3.17 -12.70
CA TRP A 20 -3.79 -3.77 -13.91
C TRP A 20 -4.02 -2.78 -15.06
N ALA A 21 -3.63 -1.50 -14.92
CA ALA A 21 -3.92 -0.45 -15.89
C ALA A 21 -3.39 -0.74 -17.30
N LYS A 22 -2.31 -1.50 -17.43
CA LYS A 22 -1.68 -1.89 -18.70
C LYS A 22 -1.96 -3.35 -19.11
N GLY A 23 -2.87 -4.02 -18.40
CA GLY A 23 -3.22 -5.42 -18.60
C GLY A 23 -2.22 -6.41 -17.98
N ILE A 24 -2.53 -7.70 -18.09
CA ILE A 24 -1.81 -8.79 -17.40
C ILE A 24 -0.36 -8.97 -17.84
N ARG A 25 -0.04 -8.63 -19.09
CA ARG A 25 1.32 -8.83 -19.65
C ARG A 25 2.29 -7.69 -19.33
N ASN A 26 1.81 -6.52 -18.93
CA ASN A 26 2.63 -5.32 -18.79
C ASN A 26 2.43 -4.64 -17.42
N VAL A 27 2.51 -5.43 -16.36
CA VAL A 27 2.42 -4.95 -14.98
C VAL A 27 3.60 -4.01 -14.67
N PRO A 28 3.38 -2.86 -14.00
CA PRO A 28 4.47 -1.96 -13.63
C PRO A 28 5.56 -2.66 -12.80
N TYR A 29 6.83 -2.44 -13.14
CA TYR A 29 7.96 -3.02 -12.40
C TYR A 29 8.12 -2.49 -10.97
N ARG A 30 7.67 -1.26 -10.72
CA ARG A 30 7.71 -0.61 -9.40
C ARG A 30 6.44 0.24 -9.25
N ILE A 31 5.94 0.29 -8.02
CA ILE A 31 4.80 1.14 -7.64
C ILE A 31 5.17 1.83 -6.33
N HIS A 32 4.76 3.09 -6.19
CA HIS A 32 4.87 3.79 -4.92
C HIS A 32 3.55 3.67 -4.16
N GLU A 33 3.65 3.28 -2.90
CA GLU A 33 2.52 2.92 -2.07
C GLU A 33 2.71 3.52 -0.68
N TRP A 34 1.60 3.89 -0.06
CA TRP A 34 1.57 4.32 1.32
C TRP A 34 0.94 3.23 2.18
N LEU A 35 1.70 2.81 3.19
CA LEU A 35 1.26 1.86 4.20
C LEU A 35 0.78 2.62 5.45
N SER A 36 -0.45 2.39 5.86
CA SER A 36 -1.01 2.92 7.10
C SER A 36 -1.42 1.78 8.02
N ARG A 37 -0.91 1.73 9.25
CA ARG A 37 -1.36 0.77 10.26
C ARG A 37 -2.53 1.39 11.05
N LYS A 38 -3.68 0.72 11.04
CA LYS A 38 -4.91 1.17 11.70
C LYS A 38 -5.41 0.13 12.68
N ARG A 39 -6.14 0.58 13.70
CA ARG A 39 -6.77 -0.29 14.69
C ARG A 39 -8.12 -0.76 14.17
N ASN A 40 -8.37 -2.06 14.27
CA ASN A 40 -9.68 -2.62 13.94
C ASN A 40 -10.60 -2.62 15.17
N LYS A 41 -11.90 -2.52 14.94
CA LYS A 41 -12.94 -2.63 15.99
C LYS A 41 -13.59 -4.00 16.05
N ASP A 42 -13.68 -4.70 14.91
CA ASP A 42 -14.62 -5.83 14.75
C ASP A 42 -13.98 -7.20 14.43
N SER A 43 -12.66 -7.29 14.23
CA SER A 43 -11.97 -8.56 13.97
C SER A 43 -11.06 -8.98 15.14
N PRO A 44 -10.74 -10.28 15.28
CA PRO A 44 -9.81 -10.77 16.29
C PRO A 44 -8.40 -10.15 16.16
N ASN A 45 -8.04 -9.70 14.96
CA ASN A 45 -6.80 -8.98 14.71
C ASN A 45 -6.98 -7.50 15.09
N LYS A 46 -6.31 -7.08 16.17
CA LYS A 46 -6.39 -5.69 16.67
C LYS A 46 -5.92 -4.64 15.67
N LEU A 47 -5.02 -5.00 14.76
CA LEU A 47 -4.36 -4.08 13.82
C LEU A 47 -4.45 -4.64 12.41
N TYR A 48 -4.73 -3.77 11.45
CA TYR A 48 -4.66 -4.06 10.03
C TYR A 48 -3.81 -3.00 9.33
N VAL A 49 -3.24 -3.37 8.19
CA VAL A 49 -2.51 -2.43 7.33
C VAL A 49 -3.38 -2.09 6.15
N PHE A 50 -3.56 -0.80 5.89
CA PHE A 50 -4.21 -0.30 4.71
C PHE A 50 -3.16 0.20 3.72
N VAL A 51 -3.15 -0.38 2.52
CA VAL A 51 -2.24 -0.04 1.44
C VAL A 51 -2.94 0.89 0.47
N THR A 52 -2.42 2.10 0.32
CA THR A 52 -2.97 3.13 -0.56
C THR A 52 -2.03 3.41 -1.71
N TYR A 53 -2.58 3.58 -2.91
CA TYR A 53 -1.80 4.01 -4.08
C TYR A 53 -1.51 5.51 -4.02
N VAL A 54 -0.24 5.87 -4.18
CA VAL A 54 0.20 7.27 -4.29
C VAL A 54 0.69 7.49 -5.72
N PRO A 55 -0.01 8.32 -6.53
CA PRO A 55 0.46 8.63 -7.88
C PRO A 55 1.72 9.49 -7.78
N VAL A 56 2.82 9.01 -8.35
CA VAL A 56 4.07 9.74 -8.47
C VAL A 56 4.52 9.74 -9.92
N THR A 57 5.04 10.88 -10.38
CA THR A 57 5.51 11.07 -11.76
C THR A 57 6.80 10.30 -12.05
N THR A 58 7.71 10.21 -11.07
CA THR A 58 8.98 9.48 -11.19
C THR A 58 9.23 8.58 -9.99
N LEU A 59 9.59 7.32 -10.23
CA LEU A 59 9.93 6.35 -9.17
C LEU A 59 11.43 6.24 -8.91
N LYS A 60 12.25 7.07 -9.57
CA LYS A 60 13.71 7.04 -9.42
C LYS A 60 14.11 7.79 -8.15
N HIS A 61 15.04 7.24 -7.38
CA HIS A 61 15.62 7.83 -6.17
C HIS A 61 14.65 8.13 -5.01
N LEU A 62 13.42 7.61 -5.05
CA LEU A 62 12.53 7.66 -3.89
C LEU A 62 12.98 6.65 -2.83
N GLN A 63 13.06 7.10 -1.59
CA GLN A 63 13.31 6.27 -0.42
C GLN A 63 12.04 6.14 0.41
N THR A 64 12.01 5.14 1.30
CA THR A 64 10.93 5.00 2.27
C THR A 64 11.00 6.15 3.27
N VAL A 65 9.90 6.88 3.41
CA VAL A 65 9.78 8.00 4.35
C VAL A 65 8.62 7.69 5.30
N ASN A 66 8.84 7.94 6.59
CA ASN A 66 7.76 7.90 7.58
C ASN A 66 6.92 9.16 7.42
N VAL A 67 5.60 8.97 7.30
CA VAL A 67 4.66 10.08 7.19
C VAL A 67 4.04 10.30 8.57
N ASP A 68 4.11 11.53 9.06
CA ASP A 68 3.48 11.90 10.32
C ASP A 68 1.95 11.94 10.17
N GLY A 69 1.25 11.37 11.14
CA GLY A 69 -0.20 11.46 11.23
C GLY A 69 -0.57 12.84 11.79
N ASN A 70 -1.12 13.70 10.95
CA ASN A 70 -1.75 14.95 11.39
C ASN A 70 -3.10 14.70 12.07
#